data_AF-A0A7C4K308-F1
#
_entry.id   AF-A0A7C4K308-F1
#
_cell.length_a   1.000
_cell.length_b   1.000
_cell.length_c   1.000
_cell.angle_alpha   90.00
_cell.angle_beta   90.00
_cell.angle_gamma   90.00
#
_symmetry.space_group_name_H-M   'P 1'
#
loop_
_entity.id
_entity.type
_entity.pdbx_description
1 polymer ?
#
loop_
_entity_poly.entity_id
_entity_poly.type
_entity_poly.pdbx_seq_one_letter_code
_entity_poly.pdbx_strand_id
1 'polypeptide(L)' 'MEFNQFFVDGLKLLGAGIAMLGAIGAGAGVGIAASGGVQAMGRNPDAAPIIQTNMILGMAFAEAVAIYALAVALIIIFVG' A
#
# COMPACT_ATOMS: atom_id res chain seq x y z
N MET A 1 -36.28 11.52 -5.46
CA MET A 1 -35.35 10.41 -5.78
C MET A 1 -33.94 10.92 -6.04
N GLU A 2 -33.76 12.06 -6.72
CA GLU A 2 -32.45 12.68 -7.03
C GLU A 2 -31.55 12.95 -5.79
N PHE A 3 -32.12 13.45 -4.69
CA PHE A 3 -31.37 13.66 -3.43
C PHE A 3 -30.72 12.37 -2.90
N ASN A 4 -31.41 11.23 -2.99
CA ASN A 4 -30.88 9.95 -2.51
C ASN A 4 -29.70 9.48 -3.37
N GLN A 5 -29.73 9.78 -4.67
CA GLN A 5 -28.65 9.46 -5.59
C GLN A 5 -27.38 10.25 -5.23
N PHE A 6 -27.49 11.57 -5.08
CA PHE A 6 -26.37 12.41 -4.68
C PHE A 6 -25.79 12.02 -3.31
N PHE A 7 -26.65 11.60 -2.37
CA PHE A 7 -26.21 11.13 -1.07
C PHE A 7 -25.40 9.83 -1.17
N VAL A 8 -25.88 8.85 -1.94
CA VAL A 8 -25.17 7.58 -2.17
C VAL A 8 -23.83 7.82 -2.87
N ASP A 9 -23.80 8.68 -3.89
CA ASP A 9 -22.59 8.98 -4.64
C ASP A 9 -21.53 9.70 -3.77
N GLY A 10 -21.97 10.60 -2.90
CA GLY A 10 -21.09 11.23 -1.90
C GLY A 10 -20.47 10.22 -0.92
N LEU A 11 -21.26 9.25 -0.44
CA LEU A 11 -20.77 8.20 0.46
C LEU A 11 -19.81 7.23 -0.24
N LYS A 12 -20.02 6.92 -1.53
CA LYS A 12 -19.08 6.13 -2.33
C LYS A 12 -17.71 6.81 -2.40
N LEU A 13 -17.65 8.10 -2.73
CA LEU A 13 -16.39 8.83 -2.81
C LEU A 13 -15.67 8.89 -1.46
N LEU A 14 -16.40 9.04 -0.36
CA LEU A 14 -15.83 8.93 0.99
C LEU A 14 -15.26 7.53 1.24
N GLY A 15 -16.01 6.48 0.88
CA GLY A 15 -15.57 5.08 1.00
C GLY A 15 -14.29 4.78 0.21
N ALA A 16 -14.16 5.34 -1.00
CA ALA A 16 -12.94 5.24 -1.80
C ALA A 16 -11.73 5.88 -1.09
N GLY A 17 -11.91 7.05 -0.48
CA GLY A 17 -10.88 7.70 0.33
C GLY A 17 -10.49 6.88 1.57
N ILE A 18 -11.47 6.29 2.26
CA ILE A 18 -11.22 5.43 3.43
C ILE A 18 -10.48 4.15 3.06
N ALA A 19 -10.79 3.54 1.91
CA ALA A 19 -10.09 2.35 1.43
C ALA A 19 -8.57 2.59 1.31
N MET A 20 -8.16 3.78 0.89
CA MET A 20 -6.74 4.15 0.74
C MET A 20 -5.96 4.25 2.06
N LEU A 21 -6.61 4.24 3.23
CA LEU A 21 -5.90 4.16 4.52
C LEU A 21 -5.05 2.87 4.63
N GLY A 22 -5.38 1.82 3.87
CA GLY A 22 -4.55 0.61 3.76
C GLY A 22 -3.12 0.88 3.28
N ALA A 23 -2.89 1.96 2.53
CA ALA A 23 -1.55 2.34 2.06
C ALA A 23 -0.61 2.80 3.20
N ILE A 24 -1.15 3.23 4.35
CA ILE A 24 -0.33 3.63 5.51
C ILE A 24 0.48 2.42 6.02
N GLY A 25 -0.16 1.25 6.13
CA GLY A 25 0.51 0.03 6.57
C GLY A 25 1.60 -0.43 5.60
N ALA A 26 1.34 -0.32 4.30
CA ALA A 26 2.32 -0.62 3.27
C ALA A 26 3.54 0.31 3.35
N GLY A 27 3.31 1.64 3.45
CA GLY A 27 4.39 2.62 3.58
C GLY A 27 5.26 2.39 4.82
N ALA A 28 4.64 2.06 5.95
CA ALA A 28 5.36 1.68 7.16
C ALA A 28 6.19 0.39 6.98
N GLY A 29 5.59 -0.65 6.39
CA GLY A 29 6.27 -1.92 6.09
C GLY A 29 7.47 -1.75 5.16
N VAL A 30 7.33 -0.96 4.11
CA VAL A 30 8.41 -0.62 3.17
C VAL A 30 9.53 0.14 3.89
N GLY A 31 9.20 1.14 4.71
CA GLY A 31 10.19 1.90 5.49
C GLY A 31 10.98 1.03 6.47
N ILE A 32 10.31 0.11 7.17
CA ILE A 32 10.95 -0.85 8.08
C ILE A 32 11.87 -1.81 7.30
N ALA A 33 11.40 -2.37 6.18
CA ALA A 33 12.21 -3.26 5.35
C ALA A 33 13.44 -2.54 4.77
N ALA A 34 13.25 -1.31 4.28
CA ALA A 34 14.34 -0.47 3.74
C ALA A 34 15.40 -0.21 4.80
N SER A 35 14.98 0.33 5.96
CA SER A 35 15.89 0.69 7.04
C SER A 35 16.66 -0.52 7.59
N GLY A 36 16.01 -1.68 7.71
CA GLY A 36 16.66 -2.93 8.11
C GLY A 36 17.66 -3.42 7.06
N GLY A 37 17.29 -3.41 5.79
CA GLY A 37 18.13 -3.84 4.69
C GLY A 37 19.40 -2.98 4.54
N VAL A 38 19.28 -1.66 4.54
CA VAL A 38 20.46 -0.77 4.42
C VAL A 38 21.43 -0.91 5.58
N GLN A 39 20.92 -1.08 6.82
CA GLN A 39 21.77 -1.32 7.98
C GLN A 39 22.47 -2.68 7.91
N ALA A 40 21.77 -3.73 7.46
CA ALA A 40 22.34 -5.06 7.32
C ALA A 40 23.42 -5.10 6.24
N MET A 41 23.19 -4.46 5.09
CA MET A 41 24.19 -4.33 4.01
C MET A 41 25.43 -3.55 4.46
N GLY A 42 25.25 -2.47 5.22
CA GLY A 42 26.38 -1.71 5.77
C GLY A 42 27.22 -2.49 6.78
N ARG A 43 26.62 -3.44 7.52
CA ARG A 43 27.32 -4.31 8.47
C ARG A 43 28.02 -5.49 7.80
N ASN A 44 27.46 -6.03 6.73
CA ASN A 44 28.04 -7.14 5.97
C ASN A 44 27.91 -6.91 4.45
N PRO A 45 28.87 -6.21 3.84
CA PRO A 45 28.86 -5.92 2.41
C PRO A 45 28.86 -7.16 1.51
N ASP A 46 29.51 -8.25 1.93
CA ASP A 46 29.59 -9.49 1.16
C ASP A 46 28.22 -10.18 1.02
N ALA A 47 27.34 -9.99 2.01
CA ALA A 47 25.97 -10.51 1.98
C ALA A 47 24.96 -9.56 1.32
N ALA A 48 25.39 -8.37 0.85
CA ALA A 48 24.49 -7.34 0.36
C ALA A 48 23.54 -7.79 -0.77
N PRO A 49 23.98 -8.60 -1.77
CA PRO A 49 23.08 -9.06 -2.83
C PRO A 49 21.88 -9.86 -2.29
N ILE A 50 22.12 -10.78 -1.35
CA ILE A 50 21.07 -11.62 -0.76
C ILE A 50 20.13 -10.77 0.11
N ILE A 51 20.69 -9.85 0.89
CA ILE A 51 19.92 -8.92 1.72
C ILE A 51 19.01 -8.05 0.84
N GLN A 52 19.53 -7.51 -0.25
CA GLN A 52 18.76 -6.67 -1.17
C GLN A 52 17.60 -7.45 -1.81
N THR A 53 17.83 -8.68 -2.27
CA THR A 53 16.76 -9.53 -2.81
C THR A 53 15.65 -9.77 -1.80
N ASN A 54 15.99 -10.14 -0.56
CA ASN A 54 15.00 -10.39 0.48
C ASN A 54 14.27 -9.11 0.92
N MET A 55 14.98 -7.99 0.97
CA MET A 55 14.41 -6.66 1.26
C MET A 55 13.36 -6.27 0.20
N ILE A 56 13.69 -6.39 -1.09
CA ILE A 56 12.77 -6.07 -2.19
C ILE A 56 11.55 -7.00 -2.15
N LEU A 57 11.74 -8.30 -1.89
CA LEU A 57 10.63 -9.24 -1.75
C LEU A 57 9.70 -8.86 -0.59
N GLY A 58 10.25 -8.48 0.56
CA GLY A 58 9.47 -7.99 1.70
C GLY A 58 8.70 -6.70 1.37
N MET A 59 9.33 -5.76 0.66
CA MET A 59 8.66 -4.55 0.19
C MET A 59 7.52 -4.85 -0.78
N ALA A 60 7.71 -5.79 -1.72
CA ALA A 60 6.69 -6.18 -2.67
C ALA A 60 5.44 -6.76 -1.97
N PHE A 61 5.63 -7.54 -0.91
CA PHE A 61 4.52 -8.04 -0.10
C PHE A 61 3.81 -6.94 0.69
N ALA A 62 4.54 -5.95 1.20
CA ALA A 62 3.94 -4.78 1.85
C ALA A 62 3.10 -3.96 0.85
N GLU A 63 3.63 -3.74 -0.37
CA GLU A 63 2.94 -3.02 -1.45
C GLU A 63 1.70 -3.75 -1.96
N ALA A 64 1.65 -5.09 -1.91
CA ALA A 64 0.46 -5.83 -2.31
C ALA A 64 -0.81 -5.41 -1.52
N VAL A 65 -0.65 -5.03 -0.25
CA VAL A 65 -1.75 -4.54 0.59
C VAL A 65 -2.23 -3.16 0.11
N ALA A 66 -1.31 -2.27 -0.27
CA ALA A 66 -1.66 -0.97 -0.85
C ALA A 66 -2.36 -1.14 -2.21
N ILE A 67 -1.95 -2.11 -3.02
CA ILE A 67 -2.60 -2.41 -4.31
C ILE A 67 -4.04 -2.88 -4.10
N TYR A 68 -4.33 -3.70 -3.09
CA TYR A 68 -5.71 -4.07 -2.79
C TYR A 68 -6.56 -2.88 -2.34
N ALA A 69 -6.02 -2.00 -1.49
CA ALA A 69 -6.68 -0.75 -1.10
C ALA A 69 -6.98 0.14 -2.31
N LEU A 70 -6.00 0.30 -3.21
CA LEU A 70 -6.15 1.04 -4.46
C LEU A 70 -7.20 0.39 -5.38
N ALA A 71 -7.16 -0.93 -5.55
CA ALA A 71 -8.12 -1.65 -6.38
C ALA A 71 -9.57 -1.42 -5.90
N VAL A 72 -9.81 -1.52 -4.59
CA VAL A 72 -11.13 -1.24 -4.01
C VAL A 72 -11.56 0.21 -4.23
N ALA A 73 -10.66 1.18 -4.02
CA ALA A 73 -10.95 2.59 -4.28
C ALA A 73 -11.31 2.84 -5.75
N LEU A 74 -10.56 2.26 -6.70
CA LEU A 74 -10.82 2.39 -8.13
C LEU A 74 -12.14 1.74 -8.54
N ILE A 75 -12.47 0.57 -7.96
CA ILE A 75 -13.77 -0.08 -8.20
C ILE A 75 -14.90 0.84 -7.75
N ILE A 76 -14.81 1.45 -6.57
CA ILE A 76 -15.84 2.37 -6.07
C ILE A 76 -15.99 3.60 -6.96
N ILE A 77 -14.90 4.14 -7.51
CA ILE A 77 -14.93 5.37 -8.33
C ILE A 77 -15.43 5.12 -9.75
N PHE A 78 -15.01 4.02 -10.38
CA PHE A 78 -15.19 3.82 -11.82
C PHE A 78 -16.21 2.75 -12.20
N VAL A 79 -16.57 1.87 -11.27
CA VAL A 79 -17.48 0.74 -11.51
C VAL A 79 -18.69 0.78 -10.57
N GLY A 80 -18.48 1.28 -9.35
CA GLY A 80 -19.38 1.17 -8.20
C GLY A 80 -20.59 2.09 -8.19
#